data_AF-A0A916HJN9-F1
#
_entry.id   AF-A0A916HJN9-F1
#
_cell.length_a   1.000
_cell.length_b   1.000
_cell.length_c   1.000
_cell.angle_alpha   90.00
_cell.angle_beta   90.00
_cell.angle_gamma   90.00
#
_symmetry.space_group_name_H-M   'P 1'
#
loop_
_entity.id
_entity.type
_entity.pdbx_description
1 polymer ?
#
loop_
_entity_poly.entity_id
_entity_poly.type
_entity_poly.pdbx_seq_one_letter_code
_entity_poly.pdbx_strand_id
1 'polypeptide(L)' 'MLRETARKFPNATATIFGGARMTYGELQSQVEALAAGLAELGVAPGDRVAIFLPNCPQTVIAFYAVLS' A
#
# COMPACT_ATOMS: atom_id res chain seq x y z
N MET A 1 -8.56 -6.92 4.07
CA MET A 1 -7.70 -8.11 3.83
C MET A 1 -6.24 -7.83 4.19
N LEU A 2 -5.56 -6.85 3.56
CA LEU A 2 -4.15 -6.53 3.86
C LEU A 2 -3.89 -6.25 5.35
N ARG A 3 -4.70 -5.39 5.97
CA ARG A 3 -4.59 -5.03 7.40
C ARG A 3 -4.63 -6.23 8.34
N GLU A 4 -5.42 -7.25 8.01
CA GLU A 4 -5.53 -8.46 8.82
C GLU A 4 -4.28 -9.33 8.67
N THR A 5 -3.82 -9.53 7.43
CA THR A 5 -2.57 -10.26 7.14
C THR A 5 -1.37 -9.57 7.79
N ALA A 6 -1.28 -8.25 7.73
CA ALA A 6 -0.21 -7.48 8.36
C ALA A 6 -0.21 -7.60 9.89
N ARG A 7 -1.39 -7.74 10.51
CA ARG A 7 -1.50 -8.05 11.95
C ARG A 7 -1.05 -9.47 12.29
N LYS A 8 -1.42 -10.46 11.46
CA LYS A 8 -1.09 -11.87 11.69
C LYS A 8 0.37 -12.20 11.41
N PHE A 9 0.97 -11.55 10.39
CA PHE A 9 2.31 -11.87 9.90
C PHE A 9 3.15 -10.60 9.64
N PRO A 10 3.35 -9.72 10.65
CA PRO A 10 3.96 -8.40 10.44
C PRO A 10 5.37 -8.47 9.87
N ASN A 11 6.16 -9.47 10.26
CA ASN A 11 7.56 -9.64 9.85
C ASN A 11 7.73 -10.53 8.61
N ALA A 12 6.65 -11.10 8.08
CA ALA A 12 6.72 -11.90 6.86
C ALA A 12 6.95 -11.00 5.65
N THR A 13 7.76 -11.46 4.69
CA THR A 13 8.02 -10.71 3.45
C THR A 13 6.76 -10.64 2.59
N ALA A 14 6.35 -9.42 2.24
CA ALA A 14 5.23 -9.13 1.36
C ALA A 14 5.68 -8.92 -0.10
N THR A 15 6.78 -8.19 -0.31
CA THR A 15 7.33 -7.97 -1.64
C THR A 15 8.85 -8.15 -1.66
N ILE A 16 9.37 -8.54 -2.83
CA ILE A 16 10.80 -8.59 -3.13
C ILE A 16 11.01 -7.84 -4.44
N PHE A 17 11.87 -6.81 -4.42
CA PHE A 17 12.14 -6.00 -5.60
C PHE A 17 13.61 -5.60 -5.63
N GLY A 18 14.32 -5.95 -6.71
CA GLY A 18 15.75 -5.65 -6.85
C GLY A 18 16.63 -6.23 -5.71
N GLY A 19 16.20 -7.32 -5.08
CA GLY A 19 16.88 -7.92 -3.92
C GLY A 19 16.51 -7.30 -2.56
N ALA A 20 15.84 -6.15 -2.55
CA ALA A 20 15.26 -5.58 -1.33
C ALA A 20 13.97 -6.32 -0.95
N ARG A 21 13.75 -6.48 0.36
CA ARG A 21 12.54 -7.10 0.91
C ARG A 21 11.75 -6.05 1.67
N MET A 22 10.43 -6.12 1.55
CA MET A 22 9.51 -5.34 2.35
C MET A 22 8.55 -6.30 3.05
N THR A 23 8.39 -6.12 4.35
CA THR A 23 7.49 -6.91 5.19
C THR A 23 6.04 -6.47 5.07
N TYR A 24 5.09 -7.30 5.52
CA TYR A 24 3.68 -6.91 5.55
C TYR A 24 3.42 -5.75 6.51
N GLY A 25 4.16 -5.64 7.62
CA GLY A 25 4.08 -4.50 8.52
C GLY A 25 4.46 -3.20 7.83
N GLU A 26 5.63 -3.18 7.16
CA GLU A 26 6.11 -2.01 6.42
C GLU A 26 5.20 -1.65 5.24
N LEU A 27 4.66 -2.66 4.55
CA LEU A 27 3.69 -2.45 3.48
C LEU A 27 2.43 -1.78 4.02
N GLN A 28 1.85 -2.29 5.11
CA GLN A 28 0.66 -1.71 5.71
C GLN A 28 0.89 -0.27 6.18
N SER A 29 2.03 0.01 6.82
CA SER A 29 2.37 1.38 7.26
C SER A 29 2.48 2.35 6.08
N GLN A 30 3.09 1.95 4.96
CA GLN A 30 3.17 2.79 3.77
C GLN A 30 1.82 2.97 3.09
N VAL A 31 0.97 1.94 3.07
CA VAL A 31 -0.40 2.02 2.58
C VAL A 31 -1.22 3.03 3.39
N GLU A 32 -1.16 2.96 4.72
CA GLU A 32 -1.87 3.89 5.61
C GLU A 32 -1.38 5.33 5.43
N ALA A 33 -0.07 5.54 5.31
CA ALA A 33 0.51 6.86 5.07
C ALA A 33 0.07 7.47 3.72
N LEU A 34 0.07 6.66 2.66
CA LEU A 34 -0.38 7.13 1.34
C LEU A 34 -1.90 7.38 1.31
N ALA A 35 -2.70 6.52 1.94
CA ALA A 35 -4.15 6.70 2.02
C ALA A 35 -4.50 8.00 2.76
N ALA A 36 -3.81 8.29 3.87
CA ALA A 36 -3.96 9.55 4.60
C ALA A 36 -3.60 10.76 3.71
N GLY A 37 -2.47 10.71 3.00
CA GLY A 37 -2.08 11.79 2.08
C GLY A 37 -3.07 12.00 0.92
N LEU A 38 -3.65 10.93 0.37
CA LEU A 38 -4.69 11.03 -0.67
C LEU A 38 -5.97 11.67 -0.11
N ALA A 39 -6.37 11.31 1.11
CA ALA A 39 -7.51 11.93 1.78
C ALA A 39 -7.28 13.42 2.04
N GLU A 40 -6.07 13.83 2.45
CA GLU A 40 -5.70 15.24 2.61
C GLU A 40 -5.73 16.02 1.28
N LEU A 41 -5.43 15.35 0.16
CA LEU A 41 -5.56 15.92 -1.19
C LEU A 41 -7.03 15.97 -1.68
N GLY A 42 -7.98 15.49 -0.88
CA GLY A 42 -9.41 15.56 -1.17
C GLY A 42 -9.97 14.34 -1.92
N VAL A 43 -9.20 13.25 -2.05
CA VAL A 43 -9.72 11.99 -2.61
C VAL A 43 -10.76 11.42 -1.66
N ALA A 44 -11.94 11.13 -2.20
CA ALA A 44 -13.09 10.63 -1.45
C ALA A 44 -13.67 9.34 -2.08
N PRO A 45 -14.50 8.59 -1.32
CA PRO A 45 -15.22 7.45 -1.86
C PRO A 45 -16.06 7.83 -3.08
N GLY A 46 -15.86 7.09 -4.18
CA GLY A 46 -16.49 7.35 -5.47
C GLY A 46 -15.58 8.04 -6.48
N ASP A 47 -14.45 8.62 -6.04
CA ASP A 47 -13.47 9.20 -6.94
C ASP A 47 -12.71 8.14 -7.74
N ARG A 48 -12.31 8.53 -8.94
CA ARG A 48 -11.50 7.69 -9.84
C ARG A 48 -10.04 8.13 -9.76
N VAL A 49 -9.21 7.27 -9.17
CA VAL A 49 -7.75 7.49 -9.08
C VAL A 49 -7.03 6.61 -10.10
N ALA A 50 -6.24 7.23 -10.99
CA ALA A 50 -5.39 6.50 -11.92
C ALA A 50 -4.05 6.15 -11.25
N ILE A 51 -3.63 4.89 -11.37
CA ILE A 51 -2.30 4.44 -10.94
C ILE A 51 -1.47 4.18 -12.18
N PHE A 52 -0.45 5.00 -12.42
CA PHE A 52 0.44 4.89 -13.57
C PHE A 52 1.88 4.71 -13.10
N LEU A 53 2.24 3.45 -12.81
CA LEU A 53 3.51 3.06 -12.21
C LEU A 53 4.00 1.73 -12.82
N PRO A 54 5.33 1.47 -12.84
CA PRO A 54 5.88 0.19 -13.27
C PRO A 54 5.56 -0.94 -12.27
N ASN A 55 5.97 -2.18 -12.55
CA ASN A 55 5.81 -3.30 -11.60
C ASN A 55 6.82 -3.20 -10.45
N CYS A 56 6.52 -2.36 -9.46
CA CYS A 56 7.33 -2.13 -8.26
C CYS A 56 6.46 -2.15 -6.98
N PRO A 57 7.07 -2.25 -5.78
CA PRO A 57 6.33 -2.27 -4.52
C PRO A 57 5.39 -1.07 -4.33
N GLN A 58 5.77 0.10 -4.86
CA GLN A 58 4.95 1.33 -4.81
C GLN A 58 3.61 1.17 -5.53
N THR A 59 3.54 0.34 -6.57
CA THR A 59 2.27 0.05 -7.25
C THR A 59 1.33 -0.74 -6.36
N VAL A 60 1.85 -1.69 -5.58
CA VAL A 60 1.07 -2.45 -4.59
C VAL A 60 0.61 -1.52 -3.46
N ILE A 61 1.50 -0.64 -2.97
CA ILE A 61 1.18 0.37 -1.96
C ILE A 61 0.04 1.28 -2.46
N ALA A 62 0.18 1.85 -3.66
CA ALA A 62 -0.82 2.74 -4.26
C ALA A 62 -2.17 2.04 -4.45
N PHE A 63 -2.15 0.79 -4.93
CA PHE A 63 -3.38 0.02 -5.14
C PHE A 63 -4.16 -0.17 -3.84
N TYR A 64 -3.50 -0.58 -2.76
CA TYR A 64 -4.17 -0.75 -1.48
C TYR A 64 -4.56 0.58 -0.84
N ALA A 65 -3.75 1.64 -0.99
CA ALA A 65 -4.03 2.95 -0.42
C ALA A 65 -5.30 3.57 -1.02
N VAL A 66 -5.49 3.44 -2.33
CA VAL A 66 -6.70 3.94 -3.03
C VAL A 66 -7.97 3.16 -2.64
N LEU A 67 -7.83 1.91 -2.19
CA LEU A 67 -8.95 1.04 -1.77
C LEU A 67 -9.21 1.07 -0.25
N SER A 68 -8.43 1.85 0.51
CA SER A 68 -8.48 1.86 1.99
C SER A 68 -9.61 2.70 2.56
#